data_AF-A0A5K0YLH4-F1
#
_entry.id   AF-A0A5K0YLH4-F1
#
_cell.length_a   1.000
_cell.length_b   1.000
_cell.length_c   1.000
_cell.angle_alpha   90.00
_cell.angle_beta   90.00
_cell.angle_gamma   90.00
#
_symmetry.space_group_name_H-M   'P 1'
#
loop_
_entity.id
_entity.type
_entity.pdbx_description
1 polymer ?
#
loop_
_entity_poly.entity_id
_entity_poly.type
_entity_poly.pdbx_seq_one_letter_code
_entity_poly.pdbx_strand_id
1 'polypeptide(L)'
;MEQGQASEFIEETLRDQRDNLRHRSDNLMKIVELLGLASNQEFFRESVALEQKKEKAELSKERTDIHYLDQIIVVVSHIRDCISLNKSRLTDGRGVPAYFCSPSSMELTINPVIVASGQTFERAFIQ
;
A
#
# COMPACT_ATOMS: atom_id res chain seq x y z
N MET A 1 0.02 21.47 9.98
CA MET A 1 0.46 20.74 11.19
C MET A 1 0.59 19.24 10.93
N GLU A 2 -0.30 18.64 10.15
CA GLU A 2 -0.36 17.18 9.91
C GLU A 2 0.87 16.60 9.19
N GLN A 3 1.46 17.32 8.23
CA GLN A 3 2.67 16.85 7.52
C GLN A 3 3.90 16.66 8.42
N GLY A 4 4.04 17.46 9.48
CA GLY A 4 5.14 17.31 10.43
C GLY A 4 5.02 16.04 11.27
N GLN A 5 3.79 15.63 11.60
CA GLN A 5 3.52 14.43 12.40
C GLN A 5 3.73 13.15 11.57
N ALA A 6 3.37 13.16 10.29
CA ALA A 6 3.63 12.03 9.40
C ALA A 6 5.14 11.74 9.27
N SER A 7 5.95 12.80 9.16
CA SER A 7 7.41 12.69 9.10
C SER A 7 8.01 12.03 10.34
N GLU A 8 7.51 12.39 11.53
CA GLU A 8 7.98 11.80 12.80
C GLU A 8 7.72 10.30 12.85
N PHE A 9 6.50 9.86 12.49
CA PHE A 9 6.18 8.43 12.47
C PHE A 9 6.96 7.67 11.38
N ILE A 10 7.22 8.29 10.23
CA ILE A 10 8.06 7.70 9.18
C ILE A 10 9.48 7.52 9.69
N GLU A 11 10.08 8.55 10.30
CA GLU A 11 11.44 8.48 10.86
C GLU A 11 11.56 7.44 11.98
N GLU A 12 10.56 7.34 12.86
CA GLU A 12 10.50 6.31 13.89
C GLU A 12 10.43 4.90 13.27
N THR A 13 9.58 4.73 12.26
CA THR A 13 9.42 3.45 11.54
C THR A 13 10.69 3.04 10.80
N LEU A 14 11.40 4.01 10.21
CA LEU A 14 12.70 3.78 9.56
C LEU A 14 13.81 3.44 10.56
N ARG A 15 13.77 4.05 11.76
CA ARG A 15 14.69 3.71 12.84
C ARG A 15 14.47 2.28 13.33
N ASP A 16 13.21 1.91 13.57
CA ASP A 16 12.83 0.54 13.93
C ASP A 16 13.31 -0.46 12.86
N GLN A 17 13.18 -0.12 11.57
CA GLN A 17 13.66 -0.95 10.46
C GLN A 17 15.18 -1.18 10.52
N ARG A 18 15.96 -0.13 10.76
CA ARG A 18 17.42 -0.20 10.86
C ARG A 18 17.87 -1.06 12.05
N ASP A 19 17.11 -1.04 13.12
CA ASP A 19 17.38 -1.81 14.34
C ASP A 19 16.86 -3.26 14.24
N ASN A 20 16.41 -3.70 13.03
CA ASN A 20 15.76 -4.99 12.76
C ASN A 20 14.54 -5.28 13.65
N LEU A 21 13.90 -4.22 14.14
CA LEU A 21 12.69 -4.32 14.93
C LEU A 21 11.49 -4.44 13.99
N ARG A 22 10.52 -5.27 14.38
CA ARG A 22 9.26 -5.37 13.66
C ARG A 22 8.55 -4.02 13.75
N HIS A 23 8.16 -3.48 12.59
CA HIS A 23 7.39 -2.24 12.54
C HIS A 23 6.15 -2.34 13.43
N ARG A 24 5.97 -1.36 14.31
CA ARG A 24 4.79 -1.28 15.17
C ARG A 24 3.56 -1.01 14.30
N SER A 25 2.56 -1.88 14.37
CA SER A 25 1.31 -1.74 13.61
C SER A 25 0.66 -0.37 13.81
N ASP A 26 0.79 0.21 15.00
CA ASP A 26 0.18 1.48 15.37
C ASP A 26 0.84 2.65 14.65
N ASN A 27 2.15 2.61 14.44
CA ASN A 27 2.88 3.65 13.71
C ASN A 27 2.59 3.57 12.22
N LEU A 28 2.52 2.35 11.66
CA LEU A 28 2.11 2.14 10.27
C LEU A 28 0.68 2.66 10.04
N MET A 29 -0.26 2.37 10.94
CA MET A 29 -1.65 2.84 10.81
C MET A 29 -1.75 4.37 10.88
N LYS A 30 -0.98 5.02 11.75
CA LYS A 30 -0.91 6.49 11.80
C LYS A 30 -0.32 7.10 10.55
N ILE A 31 0.71 6.49 9.96
CA ILE A 31 1.27 6.94 8.67
C ILE A 31 0.20 6.87 7.59
N VAL A 32 -0.54 5.76 7.53
CA VAL A 32 -1.63 5.59 6.57
C VAL A 32 -2.72 6.63 6.73
N GLU A 33 -3.13 6.89 7.97
CA GLU A 33 -4.15 7.89 8.30
C GLU A 33 -3.70 9.31 7.94
N LEU A 34 -2.48 9.70 8.34
CA LEU A 34 -1.94 11.04 8.10
C LEU A 34 -1.63 11.31 6.62
N LEU A 35 -1.29 10.27 5.85
CA LEU A 35 -1.05 10.37 4.41
C LEU A 35 -2.31 10.15 3.56
N GLY A 36 -3.45 9.81 4.18
CA GLY A 36 -4.70 9.56 3.47
C GLY A 36 -4.66 8.35 2.53
N LEU A 37 -3.84 7.33 2.83
CA LEU A 37 -3.68 6.14 2.00
C LEU A 37 -4.74 5.08 2.33
N ALA A 38 -6.00 5.36 1.99
CA ALA A 38 -7.14 4.53 2.41
C ALA A 38 -7.37 3.28 1.54
N SER A 39 -6.84 3.22 0.32
CA SER A 39 -7.12 2.18 -0.68
C SER A 39 -5.88 1.59 -1.34
N ASN A 40 -6.02 0.36 -1.86
CA ASN A 40 -4.93 -0.29 -2.60
C ASN A 40 -4.49 0.55 -3.83
N GLN A 41 -5.43 1.27 -4.44
CA GLN A 41 -5.13 2.17 -5.56
C GLN A 41 -4.30 3.38 -5.14
N GLU A 42 -4.57 3.96 -3.97
CA GLU A 42 -3.77 5.06 -3.42
C GLU A 42 -2.35 4.60 -3.09
N PHE A 43 -2.19 3.43 -2.47
CA PHE A 43 -0.86 2.82 -2.28
C PHE A 43 -0.13 2.61 -3.60
N PHE A 44 -0.81 2.06 -4.61
CA PHE A 44 -0.19 1.83 -5.91
C PHE A 44 0.26 3.15 -6.57
N ARG A 45 -0.58 4.19 -6.54
CA ARG A 45 -0.23 5.51 -7.08
C ARG A 45 0.97 6.11 -6.34
N GLU A 46 0.98 6.02 -5.01
CA GLU A 46 2.08 6.54 -4.19
C GLU A 46 3.38 5.79 -4.45
N SER A 47 3.34 4.45 -4.54
CA SER A 47 4.52 3.64 -4.89
C SER A 47 5.10 4.04 -6.26
N VAL A 48 4.24 4.24 -7.27
CA VAL A 48 4.69 4.69 -8.59
C VAL A 48 5.32 6.09 -8.52
N ALA A 49 4.72 7.01 -7.77
CA ALA A 49 5.26 8.36 -7.59
C ALA A 49 6.63 8.38 -6.90
N LEU A 50 6.83 7.50 -5.90
CA LEU A 50 8.12 7.34 -5.20
C LEU A 50 9.21 6.80 -6.12
N GLU A 51 8.91 5.79 -6.94
CA GLU A 51 9.85 5.23 -7.92
C GLU A 51 10.26 6.26 -8.98
N GLN A 52 9.29 7.03 -9.50
CA GLN A 52 9.58 8.13 -10.44
C GLN A 52 10.46 9.21 -9.80
N LYS A 53 10.22 9.52 -8.52
CA LYS A 53 11.04 10.50 -7.79
C LYS A 53 12.45 9.98 -7.57
N LYS A 54 12.61 8.68 -7.31
CA LYS A 54 13.92 8.02 -7.19
C LYS A 54 14.68 8.05 -8.51
N GLU A 55 14.06 7.68 -9.62
CA GLU A 55 14.67 7.76 -10.95
C GLU A 55 15.17 9.19 -11.25
N LYS A 56 14.36 10.19 -10.90
CA LYS A 56 14.76 11.60 -11.04
C LYS A 56 15.97 11.98 -10.16
N ALA A 57 16.02 11.47 -8.93
CA ALA A 57 17.14 11.70 -8.00
C ALA A 57 18.43 10.99 -8.46
N GLU A 58 18.31 9.84 -9.10
CA GLU A 58 19.43 9.13 -9.74
C GLU A 58 20.04 9.96 -10.87
N LEU A 59 19.19 10.59 -11.69
CA LEU A 59 19.63 11.50 -12.75
C LEU A 59 20.30 12.77 -12.22
N SER A 60 19.86 13.31 -11.07
CA SER A 60 20.50 14.47 -10.42
C SER A 60 21.74 14.12 -9.58
N LYS A 61 22.08 12.83 -9.44
CA LYS A 61 23.19 12.30 -8.60
C LYS A 61 23.09 12.65 -7.12
N GLU A 62 21.88 12.87 -6.62
CA GLU A 62 21.63 13.24 -5.22
C GLU A 62 21.56 11.98 -4.34
N ARG A 63 22.73 11.48 -3.93
CA ARG A 63 22.86 10.17 -3.25
C ARG A 63 22.08 10.06 -1.94
N THR A 64 21.95 11.15 -1.19
CA THR A 64 21.22 11.16 0.09
C THR A 64 19.73 10.96 -0.13
N ASP A 65 19.17 11.56 -1.19
CA ASP A 65 17.75 11.45 -1.53
C ASP A 65 17.38 10.04 -2.00
N ILE A 66 18.25 9.38 -2.76
CA ILE A 66 18.01 8.01 -3.25
C ILE A 66 17.90 7.01 -2.09
N HIS A 67 18.83 7.07 -1.13
CA HIS A 67 18.80 6.16 0.03
C HIS A 67 17.58 6.42 0.93
N TYR A 68 17.15 7.66 1.05
CA TYR A 68 15.93 7.99 1.79
C TYR A 68 14.67 7.51 1.05
N LEU A 69 14.62 7.63 -0.28
CA LEU A 69 13.52 7.14 -1.10
C LEU A 69 13.41 5.61 -1.07
N ASP A 70 14.53 4.88 -1.14
CA ASP A 70 14.54 3.41 -1.01
C ASP A 70 13.93 2.95 0.31
N GLN A 71 14.31 3.61 1.40
CA GLN A 71 13.78 3.35 2.72
C GLN A 71 12.25 3.58 2.79
N ILE A 72 11.76 4.68 2.22
CA ILE A 72 10.31 4.96 2.16
C ILE A 72 9.58 3.91 1.32
N ILE A 73 10.13 3.52 0.16
CA ILE A 73 9.54 2.50 -0.71
C ILE A 73 9.35 1.18 0.04
N VAL A 74 10.33 0.77 0.86
CA VAL A 74 10.23 -0.42 1.70
C VAL A 74 9.10 -0.29 2.73
N VAL A 75 8.97 0.86 3.40
CA VAL A 75 7.89 1.10 4.37
C VAL A 75 6.52 1.04 3.70
N VAL A 76 6.33 1.71 2.56
CA VAL A 76 5.07 1.70 1.80
C VAL A 76 4.70 0.29 1.33
N SER A 77 5.69 -0.48 0.87
CA SER A 77 5.50 -1.88 0.48
C SER A 77 5.07 -2.74 1.67
N HIS A 78 5.70 -2.55 2.83
CA HIS A 78 5.37 -3.29 4.04
C HIS A 78 3.96 -2.97 4.56
N ILE A 79 3.54 -1.71 4.48
CA ILE A 79 2.18 -1.28 4.81
C ILE A 79 1.16 -1.98 3.90
N ARG A 80 1.40 -1.98 2.58
CA ARG A 80 0.55 -2.67 1.60
C ARG A 80 0.42 -4.16 1.91
N ASP A 81 1.51 -4.82 2.24
CA ASP A 81 1.51 -6.25 2.57
C ASP A 81 0.72 -6.51 3.86
N CYS A 82 0.89 -5.67 4.88
CA CYS A 82 0.14 -5.74 6.14
C CYS A 82 -1.37 -5.54 5.93
N ILE A 83 -1.78 -4.60 5.07
CA ILE A 83 -3.20 -4.40 4.73
C ILE A 83 -3.75 -5.61 3.97
N SER A 84 -2.97 -6.17 3.04
CA SER A 84 -3.34 -7.38 2.29
C SER A 84 -3.49 -8.60 3.20
N LEU A 85 -2.59 -8.78 4.16
CA LEU A 85 -2.62 -9.83 5.19
C LEU A 85 -3.78 -9.66 6.18
N ASN A 86 -4.13 -8.42 6.56
CA ASN A 86 -5.27 -8.20 7.45
C ASN A 86 -6.61 -8.40 6.72
N LYS A 87 -6.71 -8.01 5.44
CA LYS A 87 -7.87 -8.35 4.60
C LYS A 87 -8.06 -9.85 4.47
N SER A 88 -6.98 -10.63 4.36
CA SER A 88 -7.08 -12.10 4.32
C SER A 88 -7.40 -12.72 5.70
N ARG A 89 -6.92 -12.16 6.80
CA ARG A 89 -7.22 -12.65 8.17
C ARG A 89 -8.62 -12.32 8.67
N LEU A 90 -9.22 -11.21 8.22
CA LEU A 90 -10.64 -10.94 8.47
C LEU A 90 -11.57 -11.96 7.80
N THR A 91 -11.04 -12.84 6.94
CA THR A 91 -11.77 -13.92 6.25
C THR A 91 -11.53 -15.33 6.86
N ASP A 92 -11.20 -15.40 8.14
CA ASP A 92 -10.97 -16.64 8.89
C ASP A 92 -12.26 -17.51 9.01
N GLY A 93 -12.47 -18.61 8.28
CA GLY A 93 -11.58 -19.43 7.47
C GLY A 93 -12.28 -20.01 6.24
N ARG A 94 -13.04 -19.16 5.54
CA ARG A 94 -13.42 -19.38 4.14
C ARG A 94 -12.87 -18.19 3.38
N GLY A 95 -11.61 -18.29 2.96
CA GLY A 95 -10.99 -17.27 2.13
C GLY A 95 -11.94 -16.90 1.01
N VAL A 96 -12.22 -15.61 0.84
CA VAL A 96 -13.06 -15.11 -0.23
C VAL A 96 -12.48 -15.65 -1.53
N PRO A 97 -13.21 -16.50 -2.26
CA PRO A 97 -12.69 -17.06 -3.48
C PRO A 97 -12.24 -15.95 -4.42
N ALA A 98 -11.09 -16.11 -5.09
CA ALA A 98 -10.50 -15.09 -5.94
C ALA A 98 -11.47 -14.55 -7.01
N TYR A 99 -12.50 -15.33 -7.38
CA TYR A 99 -13.57 -14.91 -8.27
C TYR A 99 -14.57 -13.91 -7.65
N PHE A 100 -14.48 -13.50 -6.39
CA PHE A 100 -15.26 -12.37 -5.85
C PHE A 100 -14.47 -11.07 -5.79
N CYS A 101 -13.17 -11.13 -6.11
CA CYS A 101 -12.30 -9.98 -6.13
C CYS A 101 -12.10 -9.51 -7.56
N SER A 102 -11.99 -8.20 -7.75
CA SER A 102 -11.64 -7.64 -9.06
C SER A 102 -10.24 -8.10 -9.49
N PRO A 103 -10.04 -8.53 -10.75
CA PRO A 103 -8.73 -8.94 -11.27
C PRO A 103 -7.66 -7.85 -11.18
N SER A 104 -8.06 -6.58 -11.17
CA SER A 104 -7.14 -5.43 -11.21
C SER A 104 -6.79 -4.85 -9.84
N SER A 105 -7.71 -4.89 -8.87
CA SER A 105 -7.50 -4.28 -7.54
C SER A 105 -7.36 -5.29 -6.40
N MET A 106 -7.73 -6.56 -6.63
CA MET A 106 -7.90 -7.57 -5.58
C MET A 106 -8.79 -7.11 -4.40
N GLU A 107 -9.63 -6.10 -4.62
CA GLU A 107 -10.63 -5.64 -3.66
C GLU A 107 -11.95 -6.38 -3.88
N LEU A 108 -12.73 -6.50 -2.80
CA LEU A 108 -14.03 -7.15 -2.82
C LEU A 108 -14.99 -6.35 -3.70
N THR A 109 -15.50 -6.97 -4.75
CA THR A 109 -16.48 -6.36 -5.63
C THR A 109 -17.81 -6.20 -4.88
N ILE A 110 -18.33 -4.97 -4.80
CA ILE A 110 -19.52 -4.65 -3.99
C ILE A 110 -20.80 -5.07 -4.74
N ASN A 111 -20.82 -4.96 -6.07
CA ASN A 111 -21.90 -5.42 -6.94
C ASN A 111 -21.35 -6.36 -8.03
N PRO A 112 -21.07 -7.64 -7.69
CA PRO A 112 -20.43 -8.57 -8.60
C PRO A 112 -21.35 -9.00 -9.75
N VAL A 113 -20.80 -8.98 -10.97
CA VAL A 113 -21.39 -9.54 -12.19
C VAL A 113 -20.46 -10.61 -12.73
N ILE A 114 -20.93 -11.86 -12.77
CA ILE A 114 -20.17 -12.99 -13.33
C ILE A 114 -20.46 -13.05 -14.83
N VAL A 115 -19.42 -12.99 -15.66
CA VAL A 115 -19.55 -13.13 -17.11
C VAL A 115 -19.30 -14.57 -17.57
N ALA A 116 -19.57 -14.87 -18.84
CA ALA A 116 -19.42 -16.22 -19.40
C ALA A 116 -17.99 -16.80 -19.28
N SER A 117 -16.96 -15.97 -19.15
CA SER A 117 -15.58 -16.41 -18.90
C SER A 117 -15.34 -16.92 -17.47
N GLY A 118 -16.32 -16.79 -16.57
CA GLY A 118 -16.18 -17.12 -15.15
C GLY A 118 -15.45 -16.04 -14.34
N GLN A 119 -15.12 -14.90 -14.95
CA GLN A 119 -14.55 -13.74 -14.26
C GLN A 119 -15.65 -12.87 -13.65
N THR A 120 -15.31 -12.17 -12.56
CA THR A 120 -16.26 -11.30 -11.84
C THR A 120 -15.90 -9.83 -11.99
N PHE A 121 -16.82 -9.15 -12.64
CA PHE A 121 -16.96 -7.71 -12.87
C PHE A 121 -17.53 -6.96 -11.67
N GLU A 122 -17.08 -5.74 -11.36
CA GLU A 122 -18.02 -4.77 -10.77
C GLU A 122 -19.02 -4.37 -11.85
N ARG A 123 -20.31 -4.31 -11.51
CA ARG A 123 -21.35 -3.93 -12.48
C ARG A 123 -21.06 -2.61 -13.20
N ALA A 124 -20.40 -1.66 -12.53
CA ALA A 124 -20.02 -0.39 -13.14
C ALA A 124 -19.06 -0.52 -14.34
N PHE A 125 -18.32 -1.63 -14.44
CA PHE A 125 -17.36 -1.89 -15.52
C PHE A 125 -17.91 -2.81 -16.62
N ILE A 126 -19.16 -3.27 -16.49
CA ILE A 126 -19.83 -4.10 -17.48
C ILE A 126 -21.04 -3.35 -18.01
N GLN A 127 -20.95 -2.91 -19.27
CA GLN A 127 -22.05 -2.30 -20.04
C GLN A 127 -22.93 -3.36 -20.69
#